data_AF-A0A0J7K1S8-F1
#
_entry.id   AF-A0A0J7K1S8-F1
#
_cell.length_a   1.000
_cell.length_b   1.000
_cell.length_c   1.000
_cell.angle_alpha   90.00
_cell.angle_beta   90.00
_cell.angle_gamma   90.00
#
_symmetry.space_group_name_H-M   'P 1'
#
loop_
_entity.id
_entity.type
_entity.pdbx_description
1 polymer ?
#
loop_
_entity_poly.entity_id
_entity_poly.type
_entity_poly.pdbx_seq_one_letter_code
_entity_poly.pdbx_strand_id
1 'polypeptide(L)'
;MDTWILLSLLASTMAVYYYLFKDLNFFKKHGILHIPPWPVVGNMAPVFLRQLSLTEIVEKIYNLNPDAKYVGFFDSMNPIVVIRDPDLIKSIGVKNFESFPDRRPFIDEAN
;
A
#
# COMPACT_ATOMS: atom_id res chain seq x y z
N MET A 1 -38.70 -17.72 1.32
CA MET A 1 -38.27 -16.32 1.15
C MET A 1 -36.94 -16.11 1.90
N ASP A 2 -36.83 -16.68 3.09
CA ASP A 2 -35.66 -16.54 3.99
C ASP A 2 -34.37 -17.17 3.43
N THR A 3 -34.47 -18.30 2.72
CA THR A 3 -33.30 -18.96 2.11
C THR A 3 -32.63 -18.11 1.03
N TRP A 4 -33.41 -17.44 0.18
CA TRP A 4 -32.90 -16.53 -0.85
C TRP A 4 -32.25 -15.28 -0.25
N ILE A 5 -32.79 -14.77 0.86
CA ILE A 5 -32.20 -13.65 1.60
C ILE A 5 -30.85 -14.07 2.20
N LEU A 6 -30.78 -15.24 2.84
CA LEU A 6 -29.54 -15.78 3.40
C LEU A 6 -28.46 -16.02 2.34
N LEU A 7 -28.83 -16.60 1.19
CA LEU A 7 -27.91 -16.81 0.07
C LEU A 7 -27.39 -15.49 -0.50
N SER A 8 -28.27 -14.49 -0.65
CA SER A 8 -27.88 -13.16 -1.15
C SER A 8 -26.93 -12.44 -0.19
N LEU A 9 -27.18 -12.56 1.12
CA LEU A 9 -26.31 -11.98 2.15
C LEU A 9 -24.94 -12.68 2.21
N LEU A 10 -24.91 -14.00 2.07
CA LEU A 10 -23.67 -14.77 2.00
C LEU A 10 -22.84 -14.39 0.77
N ALA A 11 -23.47 -14.35 -0.42
CA ALA A 11 -22.81 -13.98 -1.66
C ALA A 11 -22.25 -12.55 -1.60
N SER A 12 -23.03 -11.61 -1.08
CA SER A 12 -22.60 -10.21 -0.91
C SER A 12 -21.41 -10.11 0.05
N THR A 13 -21.46 -10.81 1.18
CA THR A 13 -20.37 -10.82 2.17
C THR A 13 -19.09 -11.40 1.56
N MET A 14 -19.21 -12.49 0.79
CA MET A 14 -18.06 -13.10 0.12
C MET A 14 -17.47 -12.21 -0.97
N ALA A 15 -18.31 -11.51 -1.74
CA ALA A 15 -17.88 -10.55 -2.75
C ALA A 15 -17.14 -9.36 -2.12
N VAL A 16 -17.68 -8.80 -1.03
CA VAL A 16 -17.02 -7.73 -0.26
C VAL A 16 -15.69 -8.21 0.30
N TYR A 17 -15.67 -9.40 0.93
CA TYR A 17 -14.43 -9.99 1.44
C TYR A 17 -13.38 -10.15 0.33
N TYR A 18 -13.75 -10.73 -0.81
CA TYR A 18 -12.82 -10.87 -1.93
C TYR A 18 -12.31 -9.51 -2.42
N TYR A 19 -13.20 -8.53 -2.60
CA TYR A 19 -12.84 -7.20 -3.07
C TYR A 19 -11.87 -6.48 -2.11
N LEU A 20 -12.05 -6.62 -0.79
CA LEU A 20 -11.19 -5.98 0.21
C LEU A 20 -9.80 -6.62 0.32
N PHE A 21 -9.67 -7.91 0.03
CA PHE A 21 -8.44 -8.67 0.27
C PHE A 21 -7.65 -9.01 -1.01
N LYS A 22 -8.24 -8.89 -2.21
CA LYS A 22 -7.61 -9.30 -3.49
C LYS A 22 -6.25 -8.63 -3.74
N ASP A 23 -6.10 -7.36 -3.35
CA ASP A 23 -4.93 -6.54 -3.67
C ASP A 23 -3.87 -6.53 -2.54
N LEU A 24 -4.23 -6.98 -1.33
CA LEU A 24 -3.32 -7.00 -0.16
C LEU A 24 -2.13 -7.96 -0.34
N ASN A 25 -2.21 -8.87 -1.31
CA ASN A 25 -1.14 -9.80 -1.64
C ASN A 25 -0.13 -9.25 -2.67
N PHE A 26 -0.26 -7.99 -3.11
CA PHE A 26 0.60 -7.41 -4.16
C PHE A 26 2.10 -7.61 -3.88
N PHE A 27 2.59 -7.15 -2.72
CA PHE A 27 4.03 -7.29 -2.40
C PHE A 27 4.46 -8.73 -2.17
N LYS A 28 3.59 -9.54 -1.53
CA LYS A 28 3.84 -10.97 -1.34
C LYS A 28 4.03 -11.69 -2.68
N LYS A 29 3.22 -11.38 -3.69
CA LYS A 29 3.32 -11.96 -5.04
C LYS A 29 4.63 -11.59 -5.74
N HIS A 30 5.20 -10.42 -5.45
CA HIS A 30 6.46 -9.95 -6.04
C HIS A 30 7.70 -10.22 -5.18
N GLY A 31 7.55 -10.92 -4.06
CA GLY A 31 8.66 -11.20 -3.14
C GLY A 31 9.24 -9.94 -2.47
N ILE A 32 8.45 -8.87 -2.37
CA ILE A 32 8.88 -7.59 -1.78
C ILE A 32 8.63 -7.64 -0.28
N LEU A 33 9.66 -7.33 0.52
CA LEU A 33 9.53 -7.19 1.97
C LEU A 33 8.58 -6.04 2.28
N HIS A 34 7.55 -6.30 3.09
CA HIS A 34 6.52 -5.30 3.42
C HIS A 34 5.90 -5.60 4.79
N ILE A 35 5.25 -4.59 5.36
CA ILE A 35 4.41 -4.77 6.55
C ILE A 35 3.04 -5.29 6.08
N PRO A 36 2.51 -6.39 6.65
CA PRO A 36 1.17 -6.87 6.33
C PRO A 36 0.13 -5.77 6.51
N PRO A 37 -0.65 -5.43 5.47
CA PRO A 37 -1.65 -4.36 5.53
C PRO A 37 -2.93 -4.81 6.24
N TRP A 38 -3.62 -3.85 6.85
CA TRP A 38 -5.03 -4.00 7.20
C TRP A 38 -5.90 -3.79 5.95
N PRO A 39 -7.05 -4.50 5.84
CA PRO A 39 -8.02 -4.22 4.79
C PRO A 39 -8.47 -2.76 4.84
N VAL A 40 -8.71 -2.14 3.68
CA VAL A 40 -9.15 -0.74 3.49
C VAL A 40 -8.09 0.31 3.81
N VAL A 41 -7.55 0.30 5.02
CA VAL A 41 -6.65 1.36 5.52
C VAL A 41 -5.16 1.06 5.32
N GLY A 42 -4.81 -0.14 4.82
CA GLY A 42 -3.43 -0.51 4.53
C GLY A 42 -2.58 -0.49 5.80
N ASN A 43 -1.43 0.17 5.74
CA ASN A 43 -0.55 0.37 6.89
C ASN A 43 -0.78 1.73 7.59
N MET A 44 -1.79 2.50 7.17
CA MET A 44 -2.03 3.87 7.64
C MET A 44 -2.90 3.97 8.90
N ALA A 45 -3.38 2.84 9.43
CA ALA A 45 -4.24 2.82 10.62
C ALA A 45 -3.67 3.63 11.81
N PRO A 46 -2.36 3.53 12.17
CA PRO A 46 -1.81 4.33 13.26
C PRO A 46 -1.87 5.83 13.01
N VAL A 47 -1.82 6.26 11.75
CA VAL A 47 -1.91 7.68 11.36
C VAL A 47 -3.34 8.19 11.55
N PHE A 48 -4.33 7.44 11.05
CA PHE A 48 -5.75 7.80 11.23
C PHE A 48 -6.16 7.80 12.70
N LEU A 49 -5.62 6.87 13.49
CA LEU A 49 -5.81 6.79 14.94
C LEU A 49 -4.96 7.80 15.73
N ARG A 50 -4.18 8.65 15.05
CA ARG A 50 -3.28 9.66 15.65
C ARG A 50 -2.26 9.07 16.64
N GLN A 51 -1.90 7.81 16.45
CA GLN A 51 -0.89 7.10 17.25
C GLN A 51 0.53 7.35 16.72
N LEU A 52 0.67 7.56 15.41
CA LEU A 52 1.93 7.91 14.75
C LEU A 52 1.66 9.00 13.72
N SER A 53 2.63 9.87 13.50
CA SER A 53 2.66 10.79 12.37
C SER A 53 2.97 10.06 11.06
N LEU A 54 2.67 10.73 9.93
CA LEU A 54 3.05 10.25 8.60
C LEU A 54 4.56 10.03 8.47
N THR A 55 5.38 10.90 9.08
CA THR A 55 6.83 10.79 9.05
C THR A 55 7.30 9.56 9.83
N GLU A 56 6.76 9.33 11.03
CA GLU A 56 7.14 8.18 11.86
C GLU A 56 6.76 6.84 11.21
N ILE A 57 5.59 6.74 10.55
CA ILE A 57 5.23 5.51 9.84
C ILE A 57 6.19 5.26 8.66
N VAL A 58 6.50 6.30 7.87
CA VAL A 58 7.43 6.18 6.73
C VAL A 58 8.83 5.82 7.19
N GLU A 59 9.32 6.43 8.26
CA GLU A 59 10.62 6.09 8.86
C GLU A 59 10.65 4.64 9.36
N LYS A 60 9.58 4.19 10.04
CA LYS A 60 9.45 2.80 10.49
C LYS A 60 9.46 1.81 9.33
N ILE A 61 8.75 2.12 8.24
CA ILE A 61 8.74 1.30 7.03
C ILE A 61 10.12 1.30 6.39
N TYR A 62 10.73 2.47 6.22
CA TYR A 62 12.08 2.63 5.68
C TYR A 62 13.04 1.74 6.45
N ASN A 63 13.03 1.77 7.78
CA ASN A 63 13.94 1.01 8.64
C ASN A 63 13.55 -0.46 8.90
N LEU A 64 12.56 -1.00 8.17
CA LEU A 64 12.09 -2.38 8.36
C LEU A 64 13.21 -3.43 8.18
N ASN A 65 14.09 -3.19 7.21
CA ASN A 65 15.30 -3.98 7.02
C ASN A 65 16.40 -3.09 6.41
N PRO A 66 17.50 -2.83 7.13
CA PRO A 66 18.61 -2.01 6.62
C PRO A 66 19.26 -2.54 5.34
N ASP A 67 19.28 -3.87 5.15
CA ASP A 67 19.92 -4.56 4.03
C ASP A 67 19.01 -4.64 2.79
N ALA A 68 17.72 -4.35 2.94
CA ALA A 68 16.79 -4.35 1.83
C ALA A 68 16.98 -3.10 0.94
N LYS A 69 17.11 -3.31 -0.37
CA LYS A 69 17.23 -2.23 -1.36
C LYS A 69 15.94 -1.40 -1.51
N TYR A 70 14.80 -2.02 -1.24
CA TYR A 70 13.48 -1.41 -1.26
C TYR A 70 12.52 -2.23 -0.40
N VAL A 71 11.49 -1.57 0.10
CA VAL A 71 10.44 -2.17 0.93
C VAL A 71 9.07 -1.66 0.50
N GLY A 72 8.04 -2.48 0.66
CA GLY A 72 6.67 -2.14 0.32
C GLY A 72 5.86 -1.73 1.54
N PHE A 73 4.88 -0.85 1.33
CA PHE A 73 3.77 -0.66 2.25
C PHE A 73 2.52 -0.25 1.47
N PHE A 74 1.36 -0.38 2.09
CA PHE A 74 0.10 0.08 1.53
C PHE A 74 -0.30 1.41 2.17
N ASP A 75 -0.44 2.43 1.34
CA ASP A 75 -1.17 3.63 1.71
C ASP A 75 -2.65 3.43 1.33
N SER A 76 -3.46 3.12 2.34
CA SER A 76 -4.84 2.64 2.14
C SER A 76 -4.83 1.39 1.24
N MET A 77 -5.44 1.44 0.05
CA MET A 77 -5.41 0.33 -0.92
C MET A 77 -4.28 0.45 -1.96
N ASN A 78 -3.47 1.50 -1.91
CA ASN A 78 -2.43 1.76 -2.91
C ASN A 78 -1.10 1.14 -2.48
N PRO A 79 -0.51 0.21 -3.25
CA PRO A 79 0.83 -0.31 -2.96
C PRO A 79 1.90 0.76 -3.28
N ILE A 80 2.72 1.10 -2.29
CA ILE A 80 3.84 2.02 -2.40
C ILE A 80 5.16 1.30 -2.14
N VAL A 81 6.16 1.53 -2.99
CA VAL A 81 7.54 1.04 -2.80
C VAL A 81 8.41 2.17 -2.29
N VAL A 82 9.04 1.97 -1.14
CA VAL A 82 10.05 2.85 -0.55
C VAL A 82 11.43 2.35 -0.98
N ILE A 83 12.17 3.19 -1.69
CA ILE A 83 13.48 2.84 -2.26
C ILE A 83 14.58 3.33 -1.31
N ARG A 84 15.55 2.46 -1.02
CA ARG A 84 16.69 2.72 -0.13
C ARG A 84 18.03 2.72 -0.85
N ASP A 85 18.17 1.90 -1.89
CA ASP A 85 19.42 1.71 -2.61
C ASP A 85 19.75 2.96 -3.48
N PRO A 86 20.91 3.61 -3.28
CA PRO A 86 21.28 4.82 -4.02
C PRO A 86 21.38 4.61 -5.53
N ASP A 87 21.78 3.42 -5.98
CA ASP A 87 21.88 3.12 -7.40
C ASP A 87 20.49 3.00 -8.04
N LEU A 88 19.51 2.43 -7.32
CA LEU A 88 18.10 2.45 -7.74
C LEU A 88 17.52 3.86 -7.77
N ILE A 89 17.79 4.67 -6.74
CA ILE A 89 17.34 6.08 -6.70
C ILE A 89 17.93 6.84 -7.90
N LYS A 90 19.22 6.68 -8.19
CA LYS A 90 19.87 7.28 -9.37
C LYS A 90 19.32 6.73 -10.68
N SER A 91 19.02 5.44 -10.74
CA SER A 91 18.43 4.82 -11.92
C SER A 91 17.07 5.41 -12.25
N ILE A 92 16.21 5.62 -11.25
CA ILE A 92 14.86 6.14 -11.41
C ILE A 92 14.87 7.65 -11.62
N GLY A 93 15.59 8.39 -10.76
CA GLY A 93 15.60 9.85 -10.75
C GLY A 93 16.48 10.51 -11.81
N VAL A 94 17.40 9.77 -12.45
CA VAL A 94 18.31 10.33 -13.45
C VAL A 94 18.27 9.54 -14.75
N LYS A 95 18.55 8.23 -14.72
CA LYS A 95 18.71 7.45 -15.96
C LYS A 95 17.39 7.21 -16.69
N ASN A 96 16.33 6.93 -15.94
CA ASN A 96 15.02 6.56 -16.47
C ASN A 96 13.94 7.56 -16.03
N PHE A 97 14.30 8.82 -15.79
CA PHE A 97 13.38 9.82 -15.25
C PHE A 97 12.13 10.00 -16.13
N GLU A 98 12.28 9.91 -17.45
CA GLU A 98 11.18 10.02 -18.41
C GLU A 98 10.11 8.90 -18.23
N SER A 99 10.48 7.76 -17.64
CA SER A 99 9.55 6.67 -17.32
C SER A 99 8.77 6.91 -16.01
N PHE A 100 9.17 7.89 -15.20
CA PHE A 100 8.55 8.23 -13.91
C PHE A 100 8.24 9.74 -13.82
N PRO A 101 7.45 10.30 -14.77
CA PRO A 101 7.16 11.73 -14.79
C PRO A 101 6.18 12.17 -13.69
N ASP A 102 5.31 11.25 -13.26
CA ASP A 102 4.23 11.54 -12.33
C ASP A 102 4.73 11.68 -10.90
N ARG A 103 4.22 12.70 -10.20
CA ARG A 103 4.42 12.90 -8.77
C ARG A 103 3.11 12.69 -8.06
N ARG A 104 3.16 12.03 -6.90
CA ARG A 104 1.99 11.87 -6.06
C ARG A 104 1.53 13.25 -5.55
N PRO A 105 0.30 13.70 -5.87
CA PRO A 105 -0.21 14.96 -5.35
C PRO A 105 -0.41 14.84 -3.83
N PHE A 106 -0.08 15.91 -3.09
CA PHE A 106 -0.39 16.00 -1.66
C PHE A 106 -1.84 16.45 -1.42
N ILE A 107 -2.39 17.23 -2.35
CA ILE A 107 -3.77 17.71 -2.41
C ILE A 107 -4.16 17.59 -3.88
N ASP A 108 -5.30 16.99 -4.20
CA ASP A 108 -5.81 17.02 -5.57
C ASP A 108 -6.02 18.48 -5.98
N GLU A 109 -5.40 18.89 -7.09
CA GLU A 109 -5.70 20.18 -7.69
C GLU A 109 -7.18 20.15 -8.07
N ALA A 110 -7.99 20.98 -7.41
CA ALA A 110 -9.40 21.12 -7.72
C ALA A 110 -9.50 21.71 -9.14
N ASN A 111 -9.78 20.85 -10.11
CA ASN A 111 -10.22 21.24 -11.46
C ASN A 111 -11.73 21.41 -11.49
#